data_AF-A0A9C7RMP4-F1
#
_entry.id   AF-A0A9C7RMP4-F1
#
_cell.length_a   1.000
_cell.length_b   1.000
_cell.length_c   1.000
_cell.angle_alpha   90.00
_cell.angle_beta   90.00
_cell.angle_gamma   90.00
#
_symmetry.space_group_name_H-M   'P 1'
#
loop_
_entity.id
_entity.type
_entity.pdbx_description
1 polymer ?
#
loop_
_entity_poly.entity_id
_entity_poly.type
_entity_poly.pdbx_seq_one_letter_code
_entity_poly.pdbx_strand_id
1 'polypeptide(L)'
;DGEPQVILDFSRPEAVGKTVEVCRKYKAALVIGTTGLGEKELEMIRELSREVPVIQSYNFSVGVHAMRKIVKLLSDILKDWDVEIVEAHHRFKRDAPSGTAILLKEAIDREIPVHSLRVGGIPGDHLVIFGDVGEVLEIKHRALSRKTFALGALKAAEFLLNVGKPGMYDFEKIIFGGG
;
A
#
# COMPACT_ATOMS: atom_id res chain seq x y z
N ASP A 1 15.07 11.74 -26.62
CA ASP A 1 13.60 11.78 -26.51
C ASP A 1 13.09 10.38 -26.23
N GLY A 2 12.52 10.16 -25.04
CA GLY A 2 12.09 8.83 -24.61
C GLY A 2 10.61 8.83 -24.23
N GLU A 3 9.83 7.94 -24.85
CA GLU A 3 8.49 7.64 -24.41
C GLU A 3 8.56 6.80 -23.12
N PRO A 4 7.70 7.08 -22.12
CA PRO A 4 7.74 6.35 -20.86
C PRO A 4 7.24 4.91 -21.05
N GLN A 5 8.00 3.95 -20.50
CA GLN A 5 7.57 2.54 -20.46
C GLN A 5 6.76 2.22 -19.20
N VAL A 6 6.99 2.97 -18.11
CA VAL A 6 6.27 2.85 -16.84
C VAL A 6 5.98 4.24 -16.29
N ILE A 7 4.79 4.45 -15.77
CA ILE A 7 4.38 5.62 -15.01
C ILE A 7 4.35 5.27 -13.53
N LEU A 8 4.97 6.12 -12.69
CA LEU A 8 4.91 6.04 -11.24
C LEU A 8 3.99 7.13 -10.72
N ASP A 9 2.87 6.76 -10.09
CA ASP A 9 1.89 7.71 -9.55
C ASP A 9 1.83 7.64 -8.02
N PHE A 10 2.38 8.67 -7.38
CA PHE A 10 2.33 8.92 -5.93
C PHE A 10 1.79 10.32 -5.68
N SER A 11 0.60 10.60 -6.20
CA SER A 11 0.00 11.94 -6.23
C SER A 11 -1.26 12.02 -5.38
N ARG A 12 -2.42 12.25 -6.01
CA ARG A 12 -3.72 12.41 -5.36
C ARG A 12 -4.82 11.74 -6.19
N PRO A 13 -5.94 11.34 -5.58
CA PRO A 13 -7.05 10.70 -6.29
C PRO A 13 -7.52 11.49 -7.52
N GLU A 14 -7.54 12.82 -7.46
CA GLU A 14 -8.03 13.67 -8.56
C GLU A 14 -7.12 13.61 -9.82
N ALA A 15 -5.87 13.16 -9.68
CA ALA A 15 -4.94 13.03 -10.78
C ALA A 15 -5.05 11.69 -11.53
N VAL A 16 -5.72 10.68 -10.94
CA VAL A 16 -5.78 9.31 -11.45
C VAL A 16 -6.32 9.26 -12.88
N GLY A 17 -7.37 10.02 -13.20
CA GLY A 17 -7.92 10.06 -14.55
C GLY A 17 -6.90 10.48 -15.60
N LYS A 18 -6.12 11.53 -15.30
CA LYS A 18 -5.04 12.00 -16.18
C LYS A 18 -3.89 10.99 -16.27
N THR A 19 -3.53 10.34 -15.16
CA THR A 19 -2.54 9.25 -15.14
C THR A 19 -2.96 8.11 -16.08
N VAL A 20 -4.23 7.70 -16.01
CA VAL A 20 -4.79 6.64 -16.86
C VAL A 20 -4.74 7.02 -18.34
N GLU A 21 -5.11 8.27 -18.69
CA GLU A 21 -4.99 8.78 -20.07
C GLU A 21 -3.56 8.74 -20.60
N VAL A 22 -2.58 9.12 -19.77
CA VAL A 22 -1.16 9.07 -20.13
C VAL A 22 -0.69 7.63 -20.32
N CYS A 23 -1.07 6.71 -19.44
CA CYS A 23 -0.73 5.29 -19.58
C CYS A 23 -1.29 4.71 -20.89
N ARG A 24 -2.55 5.01 -21.24
CA ARG A 24 -3.16 4.60 -22.51
C ARG A 24 -2.43 5.17 -23.72
N LYS A 25 -2.14 6.48 -23.70
CA LYS A 25 -1.46 7.17 -24.80
C LYS A 25 -0.13 6.52 -25.16
N TYR A 26 0.67 6.18 -24.15
CA TYR A 26 2.02 5.63 -24.35
C TYR A 26 2.08 4.10 -24.24
N LYS A 27 0.95 3.43 -23.98
CA LYS A 27 0.89 2.01 -23.62
C LYS A 27 1.85 1.66 -22.48
N ALA A 28 2.02 2.60 -21.55
CA ALA A 28 2.94 2.49 -20.43
C ALA A 28 2.29 1.70 -19.29
N ALA A 29 3.07 0.85 -18.62
CA ALA A 29 2.64 0.20 -17.39
C ALA A 29 2.45 1.22 -16.26
N LEU A 30 1.67 0.88 -15.23
CA LEU A 30 1.39 1.78 -14.11
C LEU A 30 1.78 1.14 -12.77
N VAL A 31 2.61 1.85 -12.00
CA VAL A 31 2.77 1.61 -10.55
C VAL A 31 2.12 2.78 -9.83
N ILE A 32 1.06 2.52 -9.08
CA ILE A 32 0.30 3.56 -8.38
C ILE A 32 0.27 3.31 -6.87
N GLY A 33 0.76 4.29 -6.13
CA GLY A 33 0.79 4.35 -4.66
C GLY A 33 -0.06 5.47 -4.06
N THR A 34 -0.88 6.13 -4.88
CA THR A 34 -1.87 7.11 -4.43
C THR A 34 -2.83 6.45 -3.43
N THR A 35 -2.96 7.05 -2.24
CA THR A 35 -3.87 6.59 -1.17
C THR A 35 -5.19 7.34 -1.19
N GLY A 36 -6.22 6.78 -0.55
CA GLY A 36 -7.54 7.42 -0.47
C GLY A 36 -8.33 7.36 -1.78
N LEU A 37 -8.11 6.31 -2.57
CA LEU A 37 -8.85 6.05 -3.81
C LEU A 37 -10.27 5.60 -3.48
N GLY A 38 -11.27 6.16 -4.16
CA GLY A 38 -12.64 5.68 -4.11
C GLY A 38 -12.90 4.60 -5.17
N GLU A 39 -14.11 4.04 -5.16
CA GLU A 39 -14.51 3.02 -6.16
C GLU A 39 -14.38 3.51 -7.59
N LYS A 40 -14.63 4.81 -7.84
CA LYS A 40 -14.49 5.39 -9.17
C LYS A 40 -13.05 5.31 -9.66
N GLU A 41 -12.08 5.74 -8.85
CA GLU A 41 -10.67 5.68 -9.23
C GLU A 41 -10.17 4.24 -9.34
N LEU A 42 -10.61 3.36 -8.43
CA LEU A 42 -10.28 1.93 -8.49
C LEU A 42 -10.80 1.28 -9.77
N GLU A 43 -12.02 1.61 -10.20
CA GLU A 43 -12.59 1.09 -11.45
C GLU A 43 -11.79 1.57 -12.67
N MET A 44 -11.37 2.84 -12.72
CA MET A 44 -10.50 3.33 -13.80
C MET A 44 -9.18 2.56 -13.88
N ILE A 45 -8.59 2.22 -12.72
CA ILE A 45 -7.35 1.45 -12.65
C ILE A 45 -7.59 0.00 -13.10
N ARG A 46 -8.71 -0.62 -12.69
CA ARG A 46 -9.11 -1.96 -13.13
C ARG A 46 -9.33 -2.01 -14.64
N GLU A 47 -10.01 -1.03 -15.21
CA GLU A 47 -10.19 -0.91 -16.66
C GLU A 47 -8.86 -0.78 -17.39
N LEU A 48 -7.97 0.12 -16.93
CA LEU A 48 -6.63 0.29 -17.50
C LEU A 48 -5.83 -1.02 -17.48
N SER A 49 -5.97 -1.82 -16.42
CA SER A 49 -5.26 -3.10 -16.29
C SER A 49 -5.61 -4.14 -17.36
N ARG A 50 -6.72 -3.94 -18.09
CA ARG A 50 -7.07 -4.77 -19.27
C ARG A 50 -6.18 -4.46 -20.48
N GLU A 51 -5.54 -3.30 -20.50
CA GLU A 51 -4.76 -2.77 -21.62
C GLU A 51 -3.25 -2.78 -21.35
N VAL A 52 -2.84 -2.53 -20.10
CA VAL A 52 -1.43 -2.46 -19.69
C VAL A 52 -1.20 -3.19 -18.35
N PRO A 53 0.05 -3.55 -18.01
CA PRO A 53 0.38 -4.06 -16.67
C PRO A 53 0.20 -2.98 -15.61
N VAL A 54 -0.44 -3.31 -14.49
CA VAL A 54 -0.70 -2.37 -13.39
C VAL A 54 -0.38 -3.00 -12.04
N ILE A 55 0.30 -2.26 -11.16
CA ILE A 55 0.43 -2.55 -9.73
C ILE A 55 -0.16 -1.39 -8.95
N GLN A 56 -1.15 -1.68 -8.13
CA GLN A 56 -1.68 -0.75 -7.13
C GLN A 56 -1.35 -1.28 -5.73
N SER A 57 -0.75 -0.44 -4.88
CA SER A 57 -0.56 -0.75 -3.47
C SER A 57 -0.54 0.52 -2.62
N TYR A 58 -1.13 0.47 -1.42
CA TYR A 58 -1.06 1.58 -0.46
C TYR A 58 0.29 1.68 0.25
N ASN A 59 1.18 0.70 0.09
CA ASN A 59 2.52 0.76 0.64
C ASN A 59 3.50 -0.03 -0.24
N PHE A 60 4.69 0.52 -0.51
CA PHE A 60 5.74 -0.17 -1.26
C PHE A 60 6.90 -0.65 -0.37
N SER A 61 6.72 -0.69 0.95
CA SER A 61 7.68 -1.27 1.90
C SER A 61 7.49 -2.78 1.99
N VAL A 62 8.57 -3.53 1.75
CA VAL A 62 8.62 -4.98 2.01
C VAL A 62 8.29 -5.28 3.47
N GLY A 63 8.77 -4.44 4.40
CA GLY A 63 8.51 -4.60 5.83
C GLY A 63 7.04 -4.46 6.21
N VAL A 64 6.29 -3.58 5.54
CA VAL A 64 4.85 -3.42 5.79
C VAL A 64 4.07 -4.64 5.29
N HIS A 65 4.41 -5.17 4.13
CA HIS A 65 3.74 -6.37 3.63
C HIS A 65 4.11 -7.63 4.43
N ALA A 66 5.33 -7.70 4.98
CA ALA A 66 5.71 -8.76 5.90
C ALA A 66 4.91 -8.65 7.22
N MET A 67 4.80 -7.43 7.76
CA MET A 67 3.96 -7.13 8.92
C MET A 67 2.50 -7.49 8.65
N ARG A 68 1.94 -7.16 7.49
CA ARG A 68 0.57 -7.50 7.11
C ARG A 68 0.32 -9.02 7.15
N LYS A 69 1.26 -9.83 6.62
CA LYS A 69 1.16 -11.30 6.69
C LYS A 69 1.18 -11.82 8.13
N ILE A 70 2.06 -11.27 8.97
CA ILE A 70 2.13 -11.62 10.40
C ILE A 70 0.82 -11.24 11.09
N VAL A 71 0.31 -10.03 10.85
CA VAL A 71 -0.93 -9.53 11.43
C VAL A 71 -2.12 -10.37 11.01
N LYS A 72 -2.20 -10.79 9.74
CA LYS A 72 -3.24 -11.72 9.27
C LYS A 72 -3.20 -13.04 10.04
N LEU A 73 -2.00 -13.64 10.13
CA LEU A 73 -1.79 -14.88 10.88
C LEU A 73 -2.21 -14.73 12.34
N LEU A 74 -1.79 -13.64 12.99
CA LEU A 74 -2.14 -13.38 14.39
C LEU A 74 -3.63 -13.13 14.58
N SER A 75 -4.30 -12.41 13.68
CA SER A 75 -5.75 -12.19 13.74
C SER A 75 -6.53 -13.52 13.67
N ASP A 76 -6.06 -14.46 12.86
CA ASP A 76 -6.69 -15.78 12.73
C ASP A 76 -6.47 -16.65 14.00
N ILE A 77 -5.40 -16.42 14.76
CA ILE A 77 -5.06 -17.17 15.99
C ILE A 77 -5.70 -16.51 17.24
N LEU A 78 -5.61 -15.19 17.36
CA LEU A 78 -5.96 -14.39 18.55
C LEU A 78 -7.36 -13.78 18.44
N LYS A 79 -8.36 -14.60 18.09
CA LYS A 79 -9.73 -14.11 17.79
C LYS A 79 -10.45 -13.48 18.98
N ASP A 80 -10.10 -13.88 20.20
CA ASP A 80 -10.75 -13.38 21.42
C ASP A 80 -9.99 -12.21 22.05
N TRP A 81 -8.88 -11.79 21.44
CA TRP A 81 -8.09 -10.65 21.92
C TRP A 81 -8.62 -9.34 21.36
N ASP A 82 -8.51 -8.29 22.16
CA ASP A 82 -8.70 -6.92 21.70
C ASP A 82 -7.58 -6.57 20.72
N VAL A 83 -7.89 -5.78 19.69
CA VAL A 83 -6.89 -5.34 18.71
C VAL A 83 -7.11 -3.90 18.28
N GLU A 84 -6.03 -3.13 18.27
CA GLU A 84 -6.02 -1.73 17.84
C GLU A 84 -4.80 -1.40 16.98
N ILE A 85 -4.92 -0.36 16.16
CA ILE A 85 -3.82 0.19 15.37
C ILE A 85 -3.48 1.60 15.85
N VAL A 86 -2.19 1.86 16.04
CA VAL A 86 -1.66 3.22 16.21
C VAL A 86 -0.73 3.52 15.04
N GLU A 87 -0.98 4.64 14.34
CA GLU A 87 -0.12 5.12 13.26
C GLU A 87 0.36 6.55 13.51
N ALA A 88 1.59 6.86 13.10
CA ALA A 88 2.13 8.20 13.18
C ALA A 88 2.81 8.63 11.87
N HIS A 89 2.49 9.82 11.41
CA HIS A 89 3.08 10.45 10.23
C HIS A 89 3.37 11.92 10.46
N HIS A 90 4.09 12.54 9.54
CA HIS A 90 4.39 13.97 9.57
C HIS A 90 3.13 14.85 9.61
N ARG A 91 3.27 16.05 10.17
CA ARG A 91 2.17 17.00 10.40
C ARG A 91 1.36 17.40 9.16
N PHE A 92 1.98 17.32 7.97
CA PHE A 92 1.36 17.74 6.70
C PHE A 92 0.60 16.62 5.97
N LYS A 93 0.55 15.39 6.50
CA LYS A 93 -0.19 14.29 5.87
C LYS A 93 -1.69 14.57 6.02
N ARG A 94 -2.42 14.57 4.90
CA ARG A 94 -3.82 15.02 4.82
C ARG A 94 -4.82 13.90 5.11
N ASP A 95 -4.53 12.70 4.63
CA ASP A 95 -5.36 11.52 4.84
C ASP A 95 -5.16 10.95 6.24
N ALA A 96 -6.26 10.50 6.86
CA ALA A 96 -6.29 9.74 8.10
C ALA A 96 -7.55 8.83 8.08
N PRO A 97 -7.45 7.54 8.44
CA PRO A 97 -6.21 6.81 8.71
C PRO A 97 -5.33 6.67 7.45
N SER A 98 -4.03 6.43 7.64
CA SER A 98 -3.12 6.21 6.51
C SER A 98 -3.53 4.97 5.68
N GLY A 99 -3.24 4.96 4.37
CA GLY A 99 -3.50 3.79 3.52
C GLY A 99 -2.83 2.49 4.01
N THR A 100 -1.72 2.58 4.73
CA THR A 100 -1.09 1.42 5.37
C THR A 100 -1.87 0.91 6.58
N ALA A 101 -2.48 1.80 7.37
CA ALA A 101 -3.36 1.36 8.45
C ALA A 101 -4.63 0.71 7.90
N ILE A 102 -5.15 1.18 6.76
CA ILE A 102 -6.25 0.51 6.03
C ILE A 102 -5.82 -0.90 5.59
N LEU A 103 -4.65 -1.02 4.95
CA LEU A 103 -4.09 -2.32 4.54
C LEU A 103 -3.94 -3.30 5.71
N LEU A 104 -3.51 -2.82 6.88
CA LEU A 104 -3.39 -3.65 8.09
C LEU A 104 -4.76 -4.00 8.69
N LYS A 105 -5.72 -3.07 8.70
CA LYS A 105 -7.10 -3.32 9.13
C LYS A 105 -7.77 -4.39 8.25
N GLU A 106 -7.61 -4.32 6.94
CA GLU A 106 -8.09 -5.33 5.99
C GLU A 106 -7.51 -6.73 6.28
N ALA A 107 -6.25 -6.79 6.74
CA ALA A 107 -5.63 -8.07 7.14
C ALA A 107 -6.20 -8.62 8.46
N ILE A 108 -6.67 -7.75 9.36
CA ILE A 108 -7.31 -8.18 10.61
C ILE A 108 -8.72 -8.71 10.34
N ASP A 109 -9.40 -8.19 9.30
CA ASP A 109 -10.75 -8.63 8.85
C ASP A 109 -11.84 -8.43 9.92
N ARG A 110 -11.72 -7.34 10.70
CA ARG A 110 -12.66 -6.96 11.78
C ARG A 110 -12.74 -5.44 11.88
N GLU A 111 -13.85 -4.94 12.39
CA GLU A 111 -13.98 -3.51 12.74
C GLU A 111 -13.21 -3.21 14.02
N ILE A 112 -12.17 -2.38 13.90
CA ILE A 112 -11.22 -2.10 14.98
C ILE A 112 -10.87 -0.60 15.04
N PRO A 113 -10.51 -0.07 16.23
CA PRO A 113 -10.01 1.29 16.37
C PRO A 113 -8.68 1.53 15.62
N VAL A 114 -8.55 2.72 15.03
CA VAL A 114 -7.30 3.20 14.43
C VAL A 114 -7.01 4.62 14.92
N HIS A 115 -5.88 4.78 15.61
CA HIS A 115 -5.43 6.05 16.17
C HIS A 115 -4.37 6.68 15.27
N SER A 116 -4.62 7.92 14.81
CA SER A 116 -3.76 8.60 13.83
C SER A 116 -3.05 9.82 14.42
N LEU A 117 -1.73 9.75 14.54
CA LEU A 117 -0.88 10.83 15.04
C LEU A 117 -0.26 11.62 13.87
N ARG A 118 -0.25 12.95 13.99
CA ARG A 118 0.34 13.86 12.99
C ARG A 118 1.45 14.70 13.66
N VAL A 119 2.65 14.13 13.72
CA VAL A 119 3.75 14.61 14.56
C VAL A 119 5.02 14.85 13.73
N GLY A 120 5.54 16.08 13.81
CA GLY A 120 6.86 16.40 13.28
C GLY A 120 7.04 16.02 11.81
N GLY A 121 8.14 15.30 11.53
CA GLY A 121 8.54 14.79 10.22
C GLY A 121 8.55 13.26 10.13
N ILE A 122 7.80 12.55 10.98
CA ILE A 122 7.79 11.08 11.00
C ILE A 122 7.41 10.54 9.61
N PRO A 123 8.26 9.74 8.95
CA PRO A 123 7.96 9.22 7.62
C PRO A 123 6.74 8.29 7.63
N GLY A 124 6.63 7.43 8.64
CA GLY A 124 5.51 6.52 8.87
C GLY A 124 5.87 5.45 9.89
N ASP A 125 5.16 5.45 11.01
CA ASP A 125 5.20 4.41 12.04
C ASP A 125 3.84 3.73 12.13
N HIS A 126 3.82 2.41 12.30
CA HIS A 126 2.61 1.60 12.45
C HIS A 126 2.82 0.58 13.55
N LEU A 127 1.88 0.51 14.48
CA LEU A 127 1.86 -0.42 15.59
C LEU A 127 0.50 -1.10 15.60
N VAL A 128 0.50 -2.44 15.59
CA VAL A 128 -0.69 -3.26 15.83
C VAL A 128 -0.53 -3.88 17.21
N ILE A 129 -1.51 -3.66 18.06
CA ILE A 129 -1.52 -4.09 19.46
C ILE A 129 -2.62 -5.13 19.59
N PHE A 130 -2.26 -6.34 20.02
CA PHE A 130 -3.21 -7.37 20.46
C PHE A 130 -3.13 -7.46 21.99
N GLY A 131 -4.26 -7.50 22.70
CA GLY A 131 -4.29 -7.63 24.16
C GLY A 131 -5.33 -8.62 24.68
N ASP A 132 -4.96 -9.31 25.76
CA ASP A 132 -5.85 -10.05 26.65
C ASP A 132 -5.57 -9.62 28.10
N VAL A 133 -6.34 -10.11 29.08
CA VAL A 133 -6.25 -9.74 30.49
C VAL A 133 -4.84 -9.96 31.08
N GLY A 134 -4.09 -10.94 30.59
CA GLY A 134 -2.78 -11.32 31.13
C GLY A 134 -1.57 -10.81 30.35
N GLU A 135 -1.73 -10.39 29.09
CA GLU A 135 -0.61 -10.10 28.20
C GLU A 135 -0.97 -9.21 27.00
N VAL A 136 0.06 -8.61 26.41
CA VAL A 136 -0.04 -7.74 25.23
C VAL A 136 1.05 -8.13 24.24
N LEU A 137 0.67 -8.26 22.97
CA LEU A 137 1.57 -8.50 21.86
C LEU A 137 1.55 -7.30 20.90
N GLU A 138 2.74 -6.75 20.64
CA GLU A 138 2.93 -5.59 19.78
C GLU A 138 3.72 -5.93 18.52
N ILE A 139 3.18 -5.60 17.35
CA ILE A 139 3.88 -5.69 16.07
C ILE A 139 4.09 -4.28 15.53
N LYS A 140 5.36 -3.87 15.39
CA LYS A 140 5.74 -2.51 15.00
C LYS A 140 6.55 -2.47 13.71
N HIS A 141 6.17 -1.56 12.82
CA HIS A 141 6.97 -1.16 11.67
C HIS A 141 7.30 0.35 11.75
N ARG A 142 8.54 0.71 11.40
CA ARG A 142 8.99 2.11 11.29
C ARG A 142 9.72 2.32 9.97
N ALA A 143 9.25 3.29 9.18
CA ALA A 143 9.97 3.77 8.01
C ALA A 143 11.04 4.79 8.42
N LEU A 144 12.32 4.43 8.28
CA LEU A 144 13.43 5.34 8.58
C LEU A 144 13.49 6.53 7.60
N SER A 145 13.04 6.34 6.37
CA SER A 145 12.91 7.40 5.38
C SER A 145 11.94 7.00 4.27
N ARG A 146 11.51 7.97 3.46
CA ARG A 146 10.67 7.73 2.27
C ARG A 146 11.38 6.89 1.19
N LYS A 147 12.71 6.74 1.28
CA LYS A 147 13.50 5.91 0.36
C LYS A 147 13.00 4.46 0.30
N THR A 148 12.46 3.93 1.41
CA THR A 148 11.94 2.57 1.46
C THR A 148 10.80 2.34 0.47
N PHE A 149 9.92 3.34 0.28
CA PHE A 149 8.79 3.24 -0.64
C PHE A 149 9.24 3.43 -2.09
N ALA A 150 10.15 4.37 -2.34
CA ALA A 150 10.71 4.59 -3.67
C ALA A 150 11.44 3.35 -4.22
N LEU A 151 12.21 2.66 -3.36
CA LEU A 151 12.88 1.42 -3.75
C LEU A 151 11.90 0.28 -4.06
N GLY A 152 10.80 0.17 -3.32
CA GLY A 152 9.76 -0.80 -3.64
C GLY A 152 8.99 -0.48 -4.92
N ALA A 153 8.69 0.80 -5.16
CA ALA A 153 8.08 1.26 -6.40
C ALA A 153 8.99 1.00 -7.61
N LEU A 154 10.30 1.15 -7.45
CA LEU A 154 11.28 0.79 -8.48
C LEU A 154 11.26 -0.71 -8.78
N LYS A 155 11.25 -1.57 -7.74
CA LYS A 155 11.11 -3.03 -7.92
C LYS A 155 9.81 -3.40 -8.63
N ALA A 156 8.71 -2.72 -8.30
CA ALA A 156 7.42 -2.90 -8.98
C ALA A 156 7.51 -2.52 -10.46
N ALA A 157 8.14 -1.40 -10.78
CA ALA A 157 8.34 -0.97 -12.16
C ALA A 157 9.22 -1.93 -12.97
N GLU A 158 10.34 -2.37 -12.38
CA GLU A 158 11.22 -3.39 -12.98
C GLU A 158 10.47 -4.69 -13.27
N PHE A 159 9.58 -5.11 -12.37
CA PHE A 159 8.72 -6.27 -12.62
C PHE A 159 7.76 -6.05 -13.81
N LEU A 160 7.06 -4.90 -13.84
CA LEU A 160 6.09 -4.61 -14.91
C LEU A 160 6.74 -4.50 -16.30
N LEU A 161 8.01 -4.05 -16.37
CA LEU A 161 8.77 -4.04 -17.62
C LEU A 161 9.02 -5.44 -18.18
N ASN A 162 9.09 -6.46 -17.33
CA ASN A 162 9.45 -7.82 -17.71
C ASN A 162 8.23 -8.74 -17.89
N VAL A 163 7.07 -8.41 -17.33
CA VAL A 163 5.91 -9.33 -17.31
C VAL A 163 5.22 -9.46 -18.67
N GLY A 164 5.32 -8.43 -19.53
CA GLY A 164 4.91 -8.45 -20.94
C GLY A 164 3.41 -8.67 -21.22
N LYS A 165 2.56 -8.77 -20.20
CA LYS A 165 1.11 -9.01 -20.34
C LYS A 165 0.30 -7.97 -19.54
N PRO A 166 -0.81 -7.47 -20.09
CA PRO A 166 -1.77 -6.68 -19.32
C PRO A 166 -2.32 -7.47 -18.14
N GLY A 167 -2.60 -6.77 -17.05
CA GLY A 167 -3.22 -7.35 -15.87
C GLY A 167 -2.98 -6.52 -14.62
N MET A 168 -3.79 -6.78 -13.60
CA MET A 168 -3.52 -6.30 -12.25
C MET A 168 -2.56 -7.28 -11.56
N TYR A 169 -1.45 -6.76 -11.06
CA TYR A 169 -0.42 -7.52 -10.37
C TYR A 169 -0.35 -7.13 -8.90
N ASP A 170 -0.29 -8.15 -8.04
CA ASP A 170 -0.16 -7.97 -6.60
C ASP A 170 1.30 -7.74 -6.22
N PHE A 171 1.57 -6.60 -5.58
CA PHE A 171 2.91 -6.25 -5.10
C PHE A 171 3.48 -7.30 -4.13
N GLU A 172 2.63 -7.95 -3.31
CA GLU A 172 3.10 -8.99 -2.39
C GLU A 172 3.67 -10.22 -3.09
N LYS A 173 3.02 -10.65 -4.18
CA LYS A 173 3.53 -11.77 -4.99
C LYS A 173 4.91 -11.47 -5.55
N ILE A 174 5.14 -10.21 -5.94
CA ILE A 174 6.40 -9.74 -6.50
C ILE A 174 7.52 -9.75 -5.46
N ILE A 175 7.27 -9.27 -4.24
CA ILE A 175 8.31 -9.15 -3.21
C ILE A 175 8.57 -10.43 -2.41
N PHE A 176 7.63 -11.38 -2.39
CA PHE A 176 7.78 -12.65 -1.67
C PHE A 176 7.93 -13.89 -2.57
N GLY A 177 7.88 -13.73 -3.90
CA GLY A 177 8.17 -14.82 -4.83
C GLY A 177 7.10 -15.92 -4.87
N GLY A 178 5.82 -15.58 -4.70
CA GLY A 178 4.74 -16.55 -4.61
C GLY A 178 3.76 -16.50 -5.79
N GLY A 179 3.88 -17.47 -6.71
CA GLY A 179 2.80 -18.01 -7.55
C GLY A 179 2.20 -17.13 -8.64
#